data_AF-C5KX68-F1
#
_entry.id   AF-C5KX68-F1
#
_cell.length_a   1.000
_cell.length_b   1.000
_cell.length_c   1.000
_cell.angle_alpha   90.00
_cell.angle_beta   90.00
_cell.angle_gamma   90.00
#
_symmetry.space_group_name_H-M   'P 1'
#
loop_
_entity.id
_entity.type
_entity.pdbx_description
1 polymer ?
#
loop_
_entity_poly.entity_id
_entity_poly.type
_entity_poly.pdbx_seq_one_letter_code
_entity_poly.pdbx_strand_id
1 'polypeptide(L)' 'MAFYCLAWGPKPYDADAVSTECGIVAFLALGDGWHNWHHTFQWDYAGAELSALKQFNPTKIFIDIM' A
#
# COMPACT_ATOMS: atom_id res chain seq x y z
N MET A 1 -6.08 -7.85 -8.87
CA MET A 1 -4.72 -7.83 -8.31
C MET A 1 -4.69 -7.79 -6.77
N ALA A 2 -5.81 -7.60 -6.07
CA ALA A 2 -5.86 -7.53 -4.59
C ALA A 2 -5.74 -8.90 -3.87
N PHE A 3 -5.97 -10.02 -4.56
CA PHE A 3 -5.97 -11.35 -3.92
C PHE A 3 -4.57 -11.87 -3.52
N TYR A 4 -3.50 -11.39 -4.15
CA TYR A 4 -2.14 -11.86 -3.85
C TYR A 4 -1.59 -11.26 -2.55
N CYS A 5 -1.91 -9.99 -2.28
CA CYS A 5 -1.53 -9.27 -1.04
C CYS A 5 -2.39 -9.65 0.15
N LEU A 6 -3.58 -10.21 -0.02
CA LEU A 6 -4.39 -10.69 1.10
C LEU A 6 -3.80 -11.96 1.74
N ALA A 7 -3.05 -12.76 0.98
CA ALA A 7 -2.56 -14.04 1.45
C ALA A 7 -1.11 -13.95 1.95
N TRP A 8 -0.21 -13.30 1.20
CA TRP A 8 1.24 -13.42 1.41
C TRP A 8 1.96 -12.06 1.36
N GLY A 9 2.47 -11.65 2.52
CA GLY A 9 3.28 -10.44 2.72
C GLY A 9 3.44 -10.11 4.21
N PRO A 10 4.41 -9.26 4.58
CA PRO A 10 4.55 -8.78 5.95
C PRO A 10 3.35 -7.91 6.37
N LYS A 11 3.01 -7.98 7.66
CA LYS A 11 1.96 -7.19 8.32
C LYS A 11 2.55 -6.37 9.48
N PRO A 12 3.25 -5.27 9.20
CA PRO A 12 3.94 -4.51 10.22
C PRO A 12 3.03 -3.57 11.04
N TYR A 13 1.81 -3.25 10.56
CA TYR A 13 0.91 -2.29 11.19
C TYR A 13 -0.24 -2.97 11.96
N ASP A 14 -0.90 -3.92 11.34
CA ASP A 14 -1.95 -4.74 11.97
C ASP A 14 -1.72 -6.22 11.61
N ALA A 15 -1.34 -7.01 12.62
CA ALA A 15 -1.06 -8.44 12.46
C ALA A 15 -2.33 -9.28 12.29
N ASP A 16 -3.48 -8.81 12.79
CA ASP A 16 -4.77 -9.48 12.71
C ASP A 16 -5.51 -9.14 11.41
N ALA A 17 -5.10 -8.07 10.72
CA ALA A 17 -5.63 -7.72 9.42
C ALA A 17 -5.39 -8.83 8.38
N VAL A 18 -6.38 -9.00 7.49
CA VAL A 18 -6.29 -9.91 6.36
C VAL A 18 -5.42 -9.32 5.25
N SER A 19 -5.28 -7.99 5.20
CA SER A 19 -4.43 -7.31 4.21
C SER A 19 -2.95 -7.32 4.62
N THR A 20 -2.07 -7.62 3.66
CA THR A 20 -0.61 -7.58 3.86
C THR A 20 0.07 -6.60 2.90
N GLU A 21 1.31 -6.20 3.22
CA GLU A 21 2.12 -5.34 2.35
C GLU A 21 2.77 -6.16 1.23
N CYS A 22 2.66 -5.70 -0.03
CA CYS A 22 3.26 -6.39 -1.16
C CYS A 22 3.84 -5.39 -2.17
N GLY A 23 5.15 -5.14 -2.09
CA GLY A 23 5.84 -4.22 -3.00
C GLY A 23 5.80 -4.63 -4.48
N ILE A 24 5.71 -5.93 -4.79
CA ILE A 24 5.58 -6.41 -6.18
C ILE A 24 4.24 -6.00 -6.77
N VAL A 25 3.15 -6.14 -6.00
CA VAL A 25 1.83 -5.72 -6.44
C VAL A 25 1.75 -4.20 -6.46
N ALA A 26 2.36 -3.50 -5.50
CA ALA A 26 2.47 -2.03 -5.57
C ALA A 26 3.14 -1.58 -6.88
N PHE A 27 4.18 -2.28 -7.34
CA PHE A 27 4.82 -1.98 -8.62
C PHE A 27 3.90 -2.23 -9.83
N LEU A 28 3.26 -3.40 -9.90
CA LEU A 28 2.42 -3.77 -11.04
C LEU A 28 1.08 -3.03 -11.07
N ALA A 29 0.56 -2.62 -9.91
CA ALA A 29 -0.71 -1.93 -9.75
C ALA A 29 -0.53 -0.42 -9.49
N LEU A 30 0.64 0.15 -9.82
CA LEU A 30 0.90 1.59 -9.77
C LEU A 30 0.60 2.22 -8.39
N GLY A 31 1.01 1.55 -7.31
CA GLY A 31 0.89 2.03 -5.93
C GLY A 31 -0.11 1.27 -5.07
N ASP A 32 -0.98 0.45 -5.67
CA ASP A 32 -2.03 -0.30 -4.96
C ASP A 32 -1.55 -1.67 -4.43
N GLY A 33 -0.57 -1.65 -3.52
CA GLY A 33 -0.05 -2.87 -2.87
C GLY A 33 0.34 -2.71 -1.40
N TRP A 34 0.13 -1.54 -0.81
CA TRP A 34 0.41 -1.24 0.60
C TRP A 34 -0.88 -1.41 1.42
N HIS A 35 -1.45 -2.61 1.39
CA HIS A 35 -2.80 -2.86 1.91
C HIS A 35 -2.88 -3.00 3.42
N ASN A 36 -1.81 -3.39 4.11
CA ASN A 36 -1.79 -3.41 5.58
C ASN A 36 -1.83 -1.97 6.11
N TRP A 37 -1.08 -1.06 5.50
CA TRP A 37 -1.15 0.37 5.82
C TRP A 37 -2.51 0.96 5.47
N HIS A 38 -2.97 0.77 4.22
CA HIS A 38 -4.22 1.35 3.72
C HIS A 38 -5.44 0.97 4.57
N HIS A 39 -5.54 -0.28 5.01
CA HIS A 39 -6.66 -0.74 5.84
C HIS A 39 -6.54 -0.34 7.32
N THR A 40 -5.31 -0.09 7.81
CA THR A 40 -5.07 0.37 9.19
C THR A 40 -5.31 1.88 9.33
N PHE A 41 -4.91 2.66 8.32
CA PHE A 41 -4.94 4.13 8.34
C PHE A 41 -5.84 4.67 7.22
N GLN A 42 -7.15 4.42 7.33
CA GLN A 42 -8.16 4.76 6.31
C GLN A 42 -8.26 6.27 6.00
N TRP A 43 -7.79 7.12 6.92
CA TRP A 43 -7.77 8.58 6.78
C TRP A 43 -6.54 9.11 6.03
N ASP A 44 -5.52 8.27 5.79
CA ASP A 44 -4.34 8.67 5.04
C ASP A 44 -4.61 8.55 3.52
N TYR A 45 -4.66 9.70 2.85
CA TYR A 45 -4.86 9.77 1.40
C TYR A 45 -3.67 9.16 0.62
N ALA A 46 -2.48 9.11 1.23
CA ALA A 46 -1.31 8.54 0.58
C ALA A 46 -1.42 7.02 0.49
N GLY A 47 -2.04 6.35 1.48
CA GLY A 47 -2.18 4.90 1.48
C GLY A 47 -0.85 4.14 1.59
N ALA A 48 0.23 4.81 2.02
CA ALA A 48 1.54 4.23 2.31
C ALA A 48 2.27 5.06 3.39
N GLU A 49 3.01 4.41 4.29
CA GLU A 49 3.75 5.07 5.39
C GLU A 49 4.86 6.02 4.91
N LEU A 50 5.60 5.57 3.90
CA LEU A 50 6.80 6.20 3.39
C LEU A 50 6.47 7.01 2.14
N SER A 51 7.38 7.92 1.78
CA SER A 51 7.28 8.72 0.56
C SER A 51 7.10 7.85 -0.68
N ALA A 52 6.42 8.38 -1.70
CA ALA A 52 6.07 7.67 -2.94
C ALA A 52 7.24 6.99 -3.69
N LEU A 53 8.47 7.45 -3.46
CA LEU A 53 9.69 6.86 -4.04
C LEU A 53 10.23 5.68 -3.21
N LYS A 54 9.98 5.67 -1.90
CA LYS A 54 10.41 4.60 -0.98
C LYS A 54 9.42 3.45 -0.95
N GLN A 55 8.14 3.78 -0.91
CA GLN A 55 7.04 2.85 -1.14
C GLN A 55 6.40 3.25 -2.45
N PHE A 56 6.84 2.60 -3.54
CA PHE A 56 6.41 2.89 -4.91
C PHE A 56 4.90 3.16 -4.95
N ASN A 57 4.55 4.44 -5.09
CA ASN A 57 3.18 4.93 -5.01
C ASN A 57 3.02 6.15 -5.94
N PRO A 58 2.96 5.93 -7.26
CA PRO A 58 2.82 7.00 -8.23
C PRO A 58 1.47 7.72 -8.15
N THR A 59 0.42 7.11 -7.60
CA THR A 59 -0.87 7.78 -7.35
C THR A 59 -0.74 8.90 -6.32
N LYS A 60 0.07 8.72 -5.27
CA LYS A 60 0.40 9.82 -4.33
C LYS A 60 1.06 11.00 -5.05
N ILE A 61 2.04 10.74 -5.93
CA ILE A 61 2.72 11.80 -6.69
C ILE A 61 1.72 12.53 -7.59
N PHE A 62 0.81 11.79 -8.23
CA PHE A 62 -0.22 12.39 -9.07
C PHE A 62 -1.15 13.32 -8.27
N ILE A 63 -1.53 12.95 -7.05
CA ILE A 63 -2.35 13.79 -6.17
C ILE A 63 -1.56 15.01 -5.69
N ASP A 64 -0.27 14.85 -5.36
CA ASP A 64 0.57 15.94 -4.86
C ASP A 64 0.84 17.05 -5.91
N ILE A 65 0.77 16.72 -7.20
CA ILE A 65 1.02 17.67 -8.31
C ILE A 65 -0.25 18.32 -8.87
N MET A 66 -1.43 17.87 -8.43
CA MET A 66 -2.74 18.34 -8.91
C MET A 66 -3.31 19.43 -8.00
#